data_AF-A0A832VFA8-F1
#
_entry.id   AF-A0A832VFA8-F1
#
_cell.length_a   1.000
_cell.length_b   1.000
_cell.length_c   1.000
_cell.angle_alpha   90.00
_cell.angle_beta   90.00
_cell.angle_gamma   90.00
#
_symmetry.space_group_name_H-M   'P 1'
#
loop_
_entity.id
_entity.type
_entity.pdbx_description
1 polymer ?
#
loop_
_entity_poly.entity_id
_entity_poly.type
_entity_poly.pdbx_seq_one_letter_code
_entity_poly.pdbx_strand_id
1 'polypeptide(L)'
;MRRLVAVLLVSMLAVSFSAAGESGVNESTTLDGTGIASSQYADVIHENGQFDMSLTLDEGTNVTSMQWITQICINSGVCYPPETNDMGSEDGVTYSATMDVNDTATYINWKFVLHSEDGSESTVPETGFGWKVWSDCWWDNMTWGGPSTDCQEEDEGLPGFAAPIAAAAIVMAALMARRD
;
A
#
# COMPACT_ATOMS: atom_id res chain seq x y z
N MET A 1 43.69 -1.04 2.52
CA MET A 1 42.78 -2.00 3.18
C MET A 1 41.67 -1.31 3.98
N ARG A 2 41.95 -0.42 4.95
CA ARG A 2 40.89 0.26 5.76
C ARG A 2 39.82 1.01 4.94
N ARG A 3 40.20 1.69 3.85
CA ARG A 3 39.26 2.40 2.96
C ARG A 3 38.36 1.46 2.14
N LEU A 4 38.87 0.31 1.73
CA LEU A 4 38.08 -0.71 1.00
C LEU A 4 37.05 -1.36 1.92
N VAL A 5 37.42 -1.62 3.18
CA VAL A 5 36.50 -2.13 4.21
C VAL A 5 35.38 -1.14 4.51
N ALA A 6 35.69 0.16 4.60
CA ALA A 6 34.69 1.19 4.80
C ALA A 6 33.72 1.32 3.61
N VAL A 7 34.20 1.24 2.36
CA VAL A 7 33.34 1.27 1.18
C VAL A 7 32.44 0.03 1.09
N LEU A 8 32.95 -1.15 1.45
CA LEU A 8 32.16 -2.39 1.55
C LEU A 8 31.07 -2.32 2.63
N LEU A 9 31.38 -1.77 3.80
CA LEU A 9 30.39 -1.61 4.88
C LEU A 9 29.29 -0.62 4.50
N VAL A 10 29.63 0.50 3.84
CA VAL A 10 28.65 1.49 3.37
C VAL A 10 27.78 0.94 2.24
N SER A 11 28.33 0.10 1.37
CA SER A 11 27.55 -0.54 0.29
C SER A 11 26.63 -1.65 0.82
N MET A 12 26.99 -2.36 1.89
CA MET A 12 26.08 -3.29 2.57
C MET A 12 24.93 -2.58 3.29
N LEU A 13 25.15 -1.38 3.83
CA LEU A 13 24.10 -0.54 4.42
C LEU A 13 23.16 0.09 3.38
N ALA A 14 23.58 0.19 2.12
CA ALA A 14 22.76 0.68 1.01
C ALA A 14 21.83 -0.39 0.43
N VAL A 15 21.99 -1.66 0.81
CA VAL A 15 21.01 -2.71 0.52
C VAL A 15 19.89 -2.58 1.55
N SER A 16 19.06 -1.55 1.40
CA SER A 16 17.73 -1.58 2.01
C SER A 16 17.07 -2.85 1.51
N PHE A 17 16.73 -3.76 2.43
CA PHE A 17 15.87 -4.90 2.13
C PHE A 17 14.50 -4.34 1.79
N SER A 18 14.34 -3.88 0.55
CA SER A 18 13.04 -3.76 -0.07
C SER A 18 12.63 -5.20 -0.34
N ALA A 19 11.93 -5.82 0.60
CA ALA A 19 10.91 -6.79 0.24
C ALA A 19 9.86 -6.01 -0.56
N ALA A 20 10.21 -5.62 -1.79
CA ALA A 20 9.32 -4.93 -2.69
C ALA A 20 8.35 -6.00 -3.18
N GLY A 21 7.15 -6.02 -2.58
CA GLY A 21 6.04 -6.75 -3.13
C GLY A 21 5.81 -6.35 -4.59
N GLU A 22 5.31 -7.28 -5.38
CA GLU A 22 4.98 -7.03 -6.77
C GLU A 22 3.79 -6.05 -6.84
N SER A 23 3.90 -5.03 -7.71
CA SER A 23 2.84 -4.04 -7.90
C SER A 23 1.54 -4.73 -8.31
N GLY A 24 0.43 -4.38 -7.65
CA GLY A 24 -0.88 -4.99 -7.91
C GLY A 24 -1.09 -6.40 -7.35
N VAL A 25 -0.13 -6.95 -6.59
CA VAL A 25 -0.27 -8.28 -5.97
C VAL A 25 -0.49 -8.14 -4.47
N ASN A 26 -1.61 -8.67 -3.98
CA ASN A 26 -1.95 -8.67 -2.56
C ASN A 26 -0.93 -9.47 -1.74
N GLU A 27 -0.72 -9.05 -0.50
CA GLU A 27 0.16 -9.72 0.45
C GLU A 27 -0.63 -10.15 1.69
N SER A 28 -0.23 -11.27 2.28
CA SER A 28 -0.81 -11.78 3.52
C SER A 28 0.24 -12.56 4.32
N THR A 29 0.18 -12.46 5.64
CA THR A 29 1.00 -13.27 6.55
C THR A 29 0.25 -14.50 7.02
N THR A 30 0.99 -15.54 7.42
CA THR A 30 0.40 -16.71 8.10
C THR A 30 -0.16 -16.30 9.47
N LEU A 31 -1.24 -16.98 9.86
CA LEU A 31 -1.89 -16.86 11.16
C LEU A 31 -1.44 -17.96 12.14
N ASP A 32 -0.64 -18.92 11.69
CA ASP A 32 -0.20 -20.06 12.50
C ASP A 32 0.51 -19.60 13.79
N GLY A 33 -0.02 -20.00 14.94
CA GLY A 33 0.56 -19.68 16.25
C GLY A 33 0.37 -18.22 16.70
N THR A 34 -0.49 -17.46 16.02
CA THR A 34 -0.76 -16.05 16.36
C THR A 34 -1.94 -15.88 17.33
N GLY A 35 -2.71 -16.95 17.59
CA GLY A 35 -3.96 -16.90 18.36
C GLY A 35 -5.17 -16.40 17.55
N ILE A 36 -4.99 -16.20 16.25
CA ILE A 36 -6.03 -15.80 15.29
C ILE A 36 -6.38 -17.02 14.44
N ALA A 37 -7.64 -17.43 14.47
CA ALA A 37 -8.14 -18.54 13.68
C ALA A 37 -8.38 -18.17 12.22
N SER A 38 -8.95 -16.98 11.97
CA SER A 38 -9.22 -16.50 10.61
C SER A 38 -9.36 -14.99 10.54
N SER A 39 -9.04 -14.41 9.39
CA SER A 39 -9.35 -13.03 9.02
C SER A 39 -10.16 -12.98 7.72
N GLN A 40 -11.10 -12.05 7.66
CA GLN A 40 -12.00 -11.82 6.52
C GLN A 40 -11.97 -10.35 6.15
N TYR A 41 -11.70 -10.08 4.88
CA TYR A 41 -11.58 -8.76 4.29
C TYR A 41 -11.77 -8.86 2.78
N ALA A 42 -12.00 -7.72 2.11
CA ALA A 42 -12.10 -7.70 0.66
C ALA A 42 -10.72 -7.85 -0.02
N ASP A 43 -10.66 -8.58 -1.12
CA ASP A 43 -9.43 -8.77 -1.91
C ASP A 43 -9.11 -7.59 -2.84
N VAL A 44 -9.94 -6.56 -2.84
CA VAL A 44 -9.74 -5.33 -3.61
C VAL A 44 -10.35 -4.17 -2.85
N ILE A 45 -9.72 -2.99 -2.90
CA ILE A 45 -10.31 -1.75 -2.40
C ILE A 45 -10.86 -0.92 -3.56
N HIS A 46 -11.89 -0.14 -3.28
CA HIS A 46 -12.49 0.77 -4.26
C HIS A 46 -12.33 2.20 -3.77
N GLU A 47 -12.13 3.11 -4.72
CA GLU A 47 -12.10 4.55 -4.46
C GLU A 47 -13.38 5.03 -3.77
N ASN A 48 -13.25 5.88 -2.75
CA ASN A 48 -14.37 6.36 -1.92
C ASN A 48 -15.22 5.22 -1.31
N GLY A 49 -14.66 4.02 -1.21
CA GLY A 49 -15.31 2.86 -0.64
C GLY A 49 -15.11 2.75 0.87
N GLN A 50 -15.62 1.66 1.43
CA GLN A 50 -15.33 1.24 2.79
C GLN A 50 -14.55 -0.07 2.76
N PHE A 51 -13.69 -0.25 3.74
CA PHE A 51 -12.95 -1.49 3.94
C PHE A 51 -13.31 -2.09 5.29
N ASP A 52 -14.04 -3.20 5.23
CA ASP A 52 -14.46 -3.97 6.40
C ASP A 52 -13.42 -5.03 6.75
N MET A 53 -13.11 -5.13 8.04
CA MET A 53 -12.22 -6.13 8.59
C MET A 53 -12.95 -6.93 9.67
N SER A 54 -12.91 -8.26 9.56
CA SER A 54 -13.37 -9.17 10.60
C SER A 54 -12.28 -10.19 10.93
N LEU A 55 -12.11 -10.48 12.22
CA LEU A 55 -11.14 -11.42 12.73
C LEU A 55 -11.79 -12.32 13.78
N THR A 56 -11.50 -13.61 13.70
CA THR A 56 -11.95 -14.61 14.68
C THR A 56 -10.73 -15.19 15.37
N LEU A 57 -10.76 -15.23 16.69
CA LEU A 57 -9.68 -15.76 17.52
C LEU A 57 -9.77 -17.30 17.66
N ASP A 58 -8.64 -17.92 17.99
CA ASP A 58 -8.58 -19.33 18.36
C ASP A 58 -9.30 -19.59 19.70
N GLU A 59 -9.90 -20.78 19.85
CA GLU A 59 -10.49 -21.20 21.13
C GLU A 59 -9.44 -21.23 22.25
N GLY A 60 -9.78 -20.67 23.41
CA GLY A 60 -8.90 -20.67 24.58
C GLY A 60 -7.76 -19.66 24.52
N THR A 61 -7.80 -18.72 23.57
CA THR A 61 -6.95 -17.53 23.60
C THR A 61 -7.16 -16.70 24.87
N ASN A 62 -6.14 -15.95 25.28
CA ASN A 62 -6.19 -14.99 26.38
C ASN A 62 -6.34 -13.54 25.89
N VAL A 63 -6.64 -13.33 24.61
CA VAL A 63 -6.86 -12.00 24.03
C VAL A 63 -8.19 -11.42 24.53
N THR A 64 -8.18 -10.17 24.94
CA THR A 64 -9.32 -9.43 25.51
C THR A 64 -9.78 -8.28 24.64
N SER A 65 -8.84 -7.64 23.95
CA SER A 65 -9.11 -6.59 22.98
C SER A 65 -8.05 -6.60 21.88
N MET A 66 -8.34 -5.93 20.77
CA MET A 66 -7.41 -5.85 19.66
C MET A 66 -7.53 -4.51 18.95
N GLN A 67 -6.40 -4.10 18.38
CA GLN A 67 -6.29 -2.95 17.50
C GLN A 67 -5.90 -3.38 16.10
N TRP A 68 -6.52 -2.73 15.13
CA TRP A 68 -6.22 -2.85 13.73
C TRP A 68 -5.51 -1.58 13.27
N ILE A 69 -4.21 -1.72 12.99
CA ILE A 69 -3.37 -0.61 12.57
C ILE A 69 -3.27 -0.62 11.05
N THR A 70 -3.82 0.39 10.40
CA THR A 70 -3.91 0.51 8.94
C THR A 70 -3.04 1.64 8.43
N GLN A 71 -2.55 1.53 7.20
CA GLN A 71 -1.93 2.63 6.48
C GLN A 71 -2.40 2.61 5.02
N ILE A 72 -2.79 3.78 4.55
CA ILE A 72 -3.19 4.02 3.16
C ILE A 72 -2.00 4.64 2.42
N CYS A 73 -1.69 4.10 1.26
CA CYS A 73 -0.78 4.71 0.30
C CYS A 73 -1.56 5.12 -0.94
N ILE A 74 -1.28 6.31 -1.46
CA ILE A 74 -2.01 6.94 -2.55
C ILE A 74 -1.20 6.98 -3.84
N ASN A 75 -1.88 7.22 -4.97
CA ASN A 75 -1.33 7.12 -6.33
C ASN A 75 -0.15 8.07 -6.62
N SER A 76 0.12 9.05 -5.74
CA SER A 76 1.35 9.85 -5.80
C SER A 76 2.61 9.13 -5.28
N GLY A 77 2.47 7.91 -4.74
CA GLY A 77 3.53 7.17 -4.05
C GLY A 77 3.74 7.60 -2.59
N VAL A 78 2.89 8.47 -2.05
CA VAL A 78 2.93 8.91 -0.65
C VAL A 78 2.05 7.99 0.20
N CYS A 79 2.53 7.64 1.38
CA CYS A 79 1.74 6.93 2.39
C CYS A 79 1.38 7.86 3.54
N TYR A 80 0.13 7.81 3.98
CA TYR A 80 -0.28 8.50 5.19
C TYR A 80 0.31 7.83 6.44
N PRO A 81 0.44 8.56 7.55
CA PRO A 81 0.77 7.96 8.84
C PRO A 81 -0.21 6.83 9.17
N PRO A 82 0.25 5.74 9.81
CA PRO A 82 -0.66 4.67 10.21
C PRO A 82 -1.70 5.15 11.22
N GLU A 83 -2.92 4.65 11.10
CA GLU A 83 -4.04 4.91 12.00
C GLU A 83 -4.34 3.67 12.84
N THR A 84 -4.64 3.88 14.12
CA THR A 84 -4.99 2.82 15.06
C THR A 84 -6.50 2.78 15.24
N ASN A 85 -7.12 1.65 14.92
CA ASN A 85 -8.55 1.42 15.06
C ASN A 85 -8.79 0.35 16.12
N ASP A 86 -9.54 0.66 17.17
CA ASP A 86 -9.99 -0.35 18.12
C ASP A 86 -11.09 -1.21 17.45
N MET A 87 -10.96 -2.54 17.53
CA MET A 87 -11.98 -3.44 16.97
C MET A 87 -13.03 -3.78 18.03
N GLY A 88 -14.30 -3.72 17.64
CA GLY A 88 -15.43 -4.07 18.50
C GLY A 88 -15.73 -5.57 18.45
N SER A 89 -16.20 -6.12 19.57
CA SER A 89 -16.69 -7.51 19.66
C SER A 89 -17.90 -7.59 20.58
N GLU A 90 -18.88 -8.42 20.21
CA GLU A 90 -20.08 -8.70 21.02
C GLU A 90 -19.95 -10.01 21.82
N ASP A 91 -19.16 -10.96 21.32
CA ASP A 91 -19.00 -12.32 21.83
C ASP A 91 -17.62 -12.58 22.48
N GLY A 92 -16.68 -11.63 22.35
CA GLY A 92 -15.30 -11.76 22.80
C GLY A 92 -14.45 -12.70 21.93
N VAL A 93 -14.95 -13.13 20.78
CA VAL A 93 -14.30 -14.11 19.90
C VAL A 93 -14.13 -13.55 18.49
N THR A 94 -15.16 -12.90 17.98
CA THR A 94 -15.18 -12.24 16.68
C THR A 94 -15.09 -10.74 16.88
N TYR A 95 -14.10 -10.13 16.23
CA TYR A 95 -13.86 -8.71 16.28
C TYR A 95 -14.01 -8.10 14.89
N SER A 96 -14.55 -6.89 14.82
CA SER A 96 -14.75 -6.18 13.55
C SER A 96 -14.48 -4.69 13.67
N ALA A 97 -14.01 -4.11 12.57
CA ALA A 97 -13.88 -2.68 12.37
C ALA A 97 -14.04 -2.34 10.88
N THR A 98 -14.37 -1.08 10.61
CA THR A 98 -14.51 -0.53 9.26
C THR A 98 -13.73 0.76 9.17
N MET A 99 -13.11 1.01 8.02
CA MET A 99 -12.50 2.30 7.69
C MET A 99 -12.97 2.80 6.33
N ASP A 100 -12.92 4.11 6.13
CA ASP A 100 -13.18 4.72 4.83
C ASP A 100 -11.89 4.74 3.99
N VAL A 101 -12.02 4.45 2.70
CA VAL A 101 -10.92 4.43 1.73
C VAL A 101 -10.89 5.75 0.97
N ASN A 102 -9.71 6.37 0.88
CA ASN A 102 -9.51 7.60 0.13
C ASN A 102 -9.67 7.36 -1.40
N ASP A 103 -10.16 8.37 -2.12
CA ASP A 103 -10.35 8.39 -3.57
C ASP A 103 -9.08 8.19 -4.41
N THR A 104 -7.90 8.42 -3.83
CA THR A 104 -6.61 8.24 -4.50
C THR A 104 -5.82 7.05 -3.98
N ALA A 105 -6.45 6.16 -3.20
CA ALA A 105 -5.78 5.00 -2.61
C ALA A 105 -5.23 4.05 -3.69
N THR A 106 -3.92 3.76 -3.62
CA THR A 106 -3.24 2.72 -4.40
C THR A 106 -3.38 1.37 -3.73
N TYR A 107 -3.13 1.33 -2.42
CA TYR A 107 -3.28 0.14 -1.60
C TYR A 107 -3.48 0.54 -0.14
N ILE A 108 -3.99 -0.40 0.63
CA ILE A 108 -3.94 -0.38 2.09
C ILE A 108 -3.05 -1.51 2.58
N ASN A 109 -2.33 -1.28 3.66
CA ASN A 109 -1.62 -2.32 4.39
C ASN A 109 -1.99 -2.25 5.87
N TRP A 110 -1.85 -3.37 6.58
CA TRP A 110 -2.22 -3.40 8.00
C TRP A 110 -1.50 -4.47 8.80
N LYS A 111 -1.66 -4.35 10.12
CA LYS A 111 -1.23 -5.31 11.14
C LYS A 111 -2.19 -5.26 12.32
N PHE A 112 -2.11 -6.24 13.20
CA PHE A 112 -2.90 -6.30 14.42
C PHE A 112 -2.02 -6.12 15.66
N VAL A 113 -2.58 -5.54 16.70
CA VAL A 113 -2.04 -5.57 18.07
C VAL A 113 -3.10 -6.26 18.94
N LEU A 114 -2.72 -7.36 19.57
CA LEU A 114 -3.59 -8.14 20.45
C LEU A 114 -3.22 -7.83 21.89
N HIS A 115 -4.20 -7.54 22.74
CA HIS A 115 -4.02 -7.29 24.17
C HIS A 115 -4.54 -8.47 24.97
N SER A 116 -3.68 -9.03 25.81
CA SER A 116 -3.99 -10.20 26.63
C SER A 116 -4.52 -9.84 28.01
N GLU A 117 -5.21 -10.78 28.67
CA GLU A 117 -5.74 -10.64 30.04
C GLU A 117 -4.67 -10.25 31.08
N ASP A 118 -3.43 -10.69 30.90
CA ASP A 118 -2.30 -10.39 31.79
C ASP A 118 -1.68 -9.00 31.55
N GLY A 119 -2.24 -8.24 30.59
CA GLY A 119 -1.77 -6.92 30.18
C GLY A 119 -0.59 -6.96 29.20
N SER A 120 -0.20 -8.13 28.71
CA SER A 120 0.80 -8.25 27.64
C SER A 120 0.21 -7.89 26.27
N GLU A 121 1.08 -7.46 25.36
CA GLU A 121 0.71 -7.09 23.99
C GLU A 121 1.56 -7.88 22.99
N SER A 122 0.93 -8.30 21.90
CA SER A 122 1.61 -8.95 20.77
C SER A 122 1.18 -8.31 19.46
N THR A 123 2.13 -8.11 18.54
CA THR A 123 1.82 -7.62 17.18
C THR A 123 1.82 -8.77 16.20
N VAL A 124 0.84 -8.81 15.30
CA VAL A 124 0.75 -9.79 14.22
C VAL A 124 0.77 -9.05 12.87
N PRO A 125 1.78 -9.28 12.01
CA PRO A 125 3.02 -10.00 12.29
C PRO A 125 3.92 -9.22 13.27
N GLU A 126 4.95 -9.87 13.82
CA GLU A 126 5.86 -9.25 14.79
C GLU A 126 6.59 -8.01 14.24
N THR A 127 6.80 -7.94 12.92
CA THR A 127 7.51 -6.85 12.25
C THR A 127 6.75 -6.33 11.04
N GLY A 128 6.64 -5.01 10.94
CA GLY A 128 6.07 -4.34 9.77
C GLY A 128 4.56 -4.54 9.63
N PHE A 129 4.09 -4.38 8.39
CA PHE A 129 2.73 -4.70 7.99
C PHE A 129 2.71 -6.10 7.37
N GLY A 130 1.70 -6.91 7.72
CA GLY A 130 1.61 -8.31 7.27
C GLY A 130 0.64 -8.54 6.13
N TRP A 131 -0.18 -7.54 5.82
CA TRP A 131 -1.16 -7.63 4.75
C TRP A 131 -1.10 -6.39 3.88
N LYS A 132 -1.49 -6.58 2.62
CA LYS A 132 -1.66 -5.51 1.65
C LYS A 132 -2.76 -5.89 0.67
N VAL A 133 -3.69 -4.96 0.42
CA VAL A 133 -4.71 -5.08 -0.63
C VAL A 133 -4.62 -3.87 -1.54
N TRP A 134 -4.57 -4.15 -2.84
CA TRP A 134 -4.51 -3.13 -3.89
C TRP A 134 -5.89 -2.62 -4.27
N SER A 135 -5.92 -1.38 -4.74
CA SER A 135 -7.10 -0.77 -5.35
C SER A 135 -7.46 -1.46 -6.67
N ASP A 136 -8.69 -1.31 -7.13
CA ASP A 136 -9.07 -1.67 -8.48
C ASP A 136 -8.54 -0.68 -9.54
N CYS A 137 -8.01 0.46 -9.10
CA CYS A 137 -7.29 1.44 -9.90
C CYS A 137 -6.10 1.98 -9.09
N TRP A 138 -4.87 1.63 -9.50
CA TRP A 138 -3.66 1.93 -8.72
C TRP A 138 -2.49 2.41 -9.58
N TRP A 139 -1.67 3.31 -9.04
CA TRP A 139 -0.39 3.72 -9.61
C TRP A 139 0.78 3.28 -8.73
N ASP A 140 1.69 2.49 -9.30
CA ASP A 140 2.94 2.13 -8.66
C ASP A 140 4.04 1.93 -9.70
N ASN A 141 5.28 2.20 -9.32
CA ASN A 141 6.46 2.02 -10.17
C ASN A 141 6.27 2.58 -11.61
N MET A 142 5.75 3.80 -11.72
CA MET A 142 5.50 4.51 -12.97
C MET A 142 4.48 3.84 -13.92
N THR A 143 3.61 2.98 -13.39
CA THR A 143 2.62 2.22 -14.17
C THR A 143 1.26 2.25 -13.48
N TRP A 144 0.20 2.46 -14.28
CA TRP A 144 -1.19 2.25 -13.85
C TRP A 144 -1.55 0.77 -13.97
N GLY A 145 -2.30 0.26 -13.01
CA GLY A 145 -2.87 -1.08 -13.06
C GLY A 145 -4.21 -1.18 -12.34
N GLY A 146 -4.74 -2.39 -12.33
CA GLY A 146 -6.08 -2.69 -11.82
C GLY A 146 -7.12 -2.81 -12.95
N PRO A 147 -8.30 -3.39 -12.66
CA PRO A 147 -9.38 -3.56 -13.63
C PRO A 147 -10.17 -2.28 -13.93
N SER A 148 -10.05 -1.22 -13.12
CA SER A 148 -10.69 0.09 -13.30
C SER A 148 -9.69 1.13 -13.81
N THR A 149 -10.22 2.20 -14.42
CA THR A 149 -9.45 3.38 -14.86
C THR A 149 -9.99 4.67 -14.24
N ASP A 150 -10.92 4.59 -13.28
CA ASP A 150 -11.64 5.75 -12.76
C ASP A 150 -10.73 6.74 -12.00
N CYS A 151 -9.71 6.25 -11.28
CA CYS A 151 -8.66 7.09 -10.67
C CYS A 151 -7.67 7.72 -11.65
N GLN A 152 -7.67 7.27 -12.91
CA GLN A 152 -6.82 7.88 -13.91
C GLN A 152 -7.53 9.16 -14.31
N GLU A 153 -7.02 10.30 -13.86
CA GLU A 153 -7.44 11.58 -14.44
C GLU A 153 -7.39 11.41 -15.96
N GLU A 154 -8.55 11.54 -16.62
CA GLU A 154 -8.57 11.57 -18.08
C GLU A 154 -7.51 12.60 -18.47
N ASP A 155 -6.66 12.27 -19.44
CA ASP A 155 -5.94 13.28 -20.21
C ASP A 155 -7.04 14.13 -20.88
N GLU A 156 -7.66 15.04 -20.11
CA GLU A 156 -8.47 16.16 -20.54
C GLU A 156 -7.53 16.95 -21.43
N GLY A 157 -7.52 16.55 -22.71
CA GLY A 157 -6.42 16.75 -23.63
C GLY A 157 -5.77 18.10 -23.41
N LEU A 158 -4.65 18.09 -22.68
CA LEU A 158 -3.81 19.27 -22.53
C LEU A 158 -3.60 19.76 -23.96
N PRO A 159 -4.07 20.98 -24.33
CA PRO A 159 -3.77 21.52 -25.65
C PRO A 159 -2.26 21.63 -25.70
N GLY A 160 -1.66 20.64 -26.37
CA GLY A 160 -0.28 20.30 -26.14
C GLY A 160 0.61 21.50 -26.41
N PHE A 161 1.30 21.96 -25.37
CA PHE A 161 2.46 22.83 -25.49
C PHE A 161 3.58 22.18 -26.35
N ALA A 162 3.41 20.92 -26.76
CA ALA A 162 4.23 20.23 -27.76
C ALA A 162 3.87 20.55 -29.23
N ALA A 163 2.64 20.98 -29.54
CA ALA A 163 2.23 21.30 -30.91
C ALA A 163 3.04 22.46 -31.56
N PRO A 164 3.33 23.59 -30.88
CA PRO A 164 4.12 24.65 -31.51
C PRO A 164 5.61 24.30 -31.68
N ILE A 165 6.16 23.38 -30.86
CA ILE A 165 7.57 22.99 -30.93
C ILE A 165 7.84 22.12 -32.17
N ALA A 166 6.93 21.17 -32.48
CA ALA A 166 7.03 20.36 -33.69
C ALA A 166 6.89 21.20 -34.96
N ALA A 167 5.98 22.19 -34.98
CA ALA A 167 5.81 23.09 -36.11
C ALA A 167 7.04 23.99 -36.34
N ALA A 168 7.67 24.50 -35.28
CA ALA A 168 8.88 25.33 -35.38
C ALA A 168 10.07 24.55 -35.95
N ALA A 169 10.24 23.28 -35.58
CA ALA A 169 11.31 22.43 -36.10
C ALA A 169 11.18 22.16 -37.61
N ILE A 170 9.96 21.93 -38.10
CA ILE A 170 9.69 21.73 -39.54
C ILE A 170 9.95 23.02 -40.33
N VAL A 171 9.58 24.18 -39.80
CA VAL A 171 9.84 25.48 -40.46
C VAL A 171 11.34 25.78 -40.52
N MET A 172 12.10 25.51 -39.46
CA MET A 172 13.55 25.73 -39.45
C MET A 172 14.29 24.78 -40.40
N ALA A 173 13.88 23.51 -40.49
CA ALA A 173 14.43 22.56 -41.45
C ALA A 173 14.15 22.97 -42.90
N ALA A 174 12.94 23.46 -43.20
CA ALA A 174 12.58 23.95 -44.53
C ALA A 174 13.32 25.25 -44.92
N LEU A 175 13.62 26.13 -43.95
CA LEU A 175 14.41 27.35 -44.17
C LEU A 175 15.89 27.04 -44.44
N MET A 176 16.45 25.99 -43.81
CA MET A 176 17.83 25.56 -44.07
C MET A 176 17.97 24.85 -45.41
N ALA A 177 17.00 24.01 -45.81
CA ALA A 177 17.01 23.30 -47.09
C ALA A 177 16.83 24.19 -48.33
N ARG A 178 16.36 25.44 -48.17
CA ARG A 178 16.22 26.42 -49.27
C ARG A 178 17.47 27.26 -49.53
N ARG A 179 18.54 27.03 -48.77
CA ARG A 179 19.77 27.83 -48.82
C ARG A 179 20.95 27.16 -49.52
N ASP A 180 20.74 25.96 -50.06
CA ASP A 180 21.62 25.27 -51.00
C ASP A 180 21.13 25.42 -52.45
#